data_AF-A0A1Y2EMP0-F1
#
_entry.id   AF-A0A1Y2EMP0-F1
#
_cell.length_a   1.000
_cell.length_b   1.000
_cell.length_c   1.000
_cell.angle_alpha   90.00
_cell.angle_beta   90.00
_cell.angle_gamma   90.00
#
_symmetry.space_group_name_H-M   'P 1'
#
loop_
_entity.id
_entity.type
_entity.pdbx_description
1 polymer ?
#
loop_
_entity_poly.entity_id
_entity_poly.type
_entity_poly.pdbx_seq_one_letter_code
_entity_poly.pdbx_strand_id
1 'polypeptide(L)'
;MGVVIGETTYIGNDVTLYQGVTLGGTSTKKGKRHPTVGNGVVVGAGAIVLGPLNIGDGSRIGAGSVVIKDVIPHSTVVGIPGKVVRQRGVKVQKVLDHAALPDPFTRSHEIFEYKIEKLEKEIEILKALLVSNNVLLNEEIQKSEEHIHMLSKLPPDEPKSDAE
;
A
#
# COMPACT_ATOMS: atom_id res chain seq x y z
N MET A 1 6.79 -29.73 -12.32
CA MET A 1 6.35 -28.47 -12.96
C MET A 1 7.17 -28.26 -14.22
N GLY A 2 6.53 -28.00 -15.36
CA GLY A 2 7.18 -27.89 -16.68
C GLY A 2 7.22 -26.46 -17.22
N VAL A 3 7.64 -26.32 -18.48
CA VAL A 3 7.58 -25.06 -19.24
C VAL A 3 6.29 -25.05 -20.08
N VAL A 4 5.58 -23.94 -20.10
CA VAL A 4 4.36 -23.75 -20.89
C VAL A 4 4.63 -22.72 -21.99
N ILE A 5 4.49 -23.14 -23.25
CA ILE A 5 4.68 -22.27 -24.43
C ILE A 5 3.37 -22.24 -25.22
N GLY A 6 2.78 -21.06 -25.34
CA GLY A 6 1.53 -20.89 -26.05
C GLY A 6 1.67 -20.90 -27.57
N GLU A 7 0.57 -21.23 -28.26
CA GLU A 7 0.49 -21.48 -29.71
C GLU A 7 1.14 -20.43 -30.60
N THR A 8 0.99 -19.14 -30.26
CA THR A 8 1.46 -18.02 -31.09
C THR A 8 2.70 -17.34 -30.52
N THR A 9 3.44 -18.06 -29.67
CA THR A 9 4.70 -17.59 -29.11
C THR A 9 5.78 -17.61 -30.18
N TYR A 10 6.52 -16.52 -30.29
CA TYR A 10 7.78 -16.51 -31.04
C TYR A 10 8.94 -16.48 -30.06
N ILE A 11 9.98 -17.29 -30.32
CA ILE A 11 11.18 -17.36 -29.50
C ILE A 11 12.37 -17.17 -30.43
N GLY A 12 13.19 -16.16 -30.16
CA GLY A 12 14.42 -15.89 -30.88
C GLY A 12 15.52 -16.91 -30.58
N ASN A 13 16.71 -16.62 -31.08
CA ASN A 13 17.89 -17.46 -30.90
C ASN A 13 18.49 -17.30 -29.50
N ASP A 14 19.17 -18.33 -29.01
CA ASP A 14 19.93 -18.31 -27.75
C ASP A 14 19.09 -17.91 -26.52
N VAL A 15 17.81 -18.25 -26.51
CA VAL A 15 16.91 -18.00 -25.39
C VAL A 15 17.04 -19.10 -24.34
N THR A 16 17.15 -18.71 -23.07
CA THR A 16 17.16 -19.64 -21.94
C THR A 16 15.85 -19.55 -21.16
N LEU A 17 15.10 -20.65 -21.09
CA LEU A 17 13.89 -20.78 -20.28
C LEU A 17 14.13 -21.76 -19.13
N TYR A 18 13.96 -21.31 -17.89
CA TYR A 18 14.07 -22.16 -16.70
C TYR A 18 12.74 -22.91 -16.41
N GLN A 19 12.77 -23.80 -15.43
CA GLN A 19 11.59 -24.58 -15.03
C GLN A 19 10.42 -23.69 -14.59
N GLY A 20 9.19 -24.12 -14.87
CA GLY A 20 7.98 -23.40 -14.44
C GLY A 20 7.69 -22.12 -15.23
N VAL A 21 8.47 -21.80 -16.27
CA VAL A 21 8.21 -20.63 -17.11
C VAL A 21 6.91 -20.81 -17.90
N THR A 22 6.12 -19.74 -17.97
CA THR A 22 4.89 -19.69 -18.77
C THR A 22 4.93 -18.54 -19.75
N LEU A 23 4.85 -18.84 -21.05
CA LEU A 23 4.64 -17.89 -22.14
C LEU A 23 3.17 -18.03 -22.60
N GLY A 24 2.29 -17.33 -21.89
CA GLY A 24 0.84 -17.54 -21.92
C GLY A 24 0.09 -16.44 -22.65
N GLY A 25 -1.16 -16.74 -23.02
CA GLY A 25 -2.06 -15.78 -23.64
C GLY A 25 -3.01 -15.14 -22.63
N THR A 26 -3.50 -13.95 -22.94
CA THR A 26 -4.50 -13.23 -22.12
C THR A 26 -5.92 -13.33 -22.68
N SER A 27 -6.11 -13.94 -23.86
CA SER A 27 -7.40 -14.01 -24.55
C SER A 27 -7.62 -15.39 -25.20
N THR A 28 -8.87 -15.76 -25.37
CA THR A 28 -9.33 -16.95 -26.12
C THR A 28 -9.55 -16.66 -27.61
N LYS A 29 -9.44 -15.38 -28.03
CA LYS A 29 -9.58 -15.00 -29.45
C LYS A 29 -8.46 -15.63 -30.28
N LYS A 30 -8.82 -16.04 -31.50
CA LYS A 30 -7.84 -16.53 -32.49
C LYS A 30 -6.92 -15.38 -32.93
N GLY A 31 -5.64 -15.69 -33.17
CA GLY A 31 -4.62 -14.72 -33.57
C GLY A 31 -3.45 -14.60 -32.59
N LYS A 32 -2.63 -13.56 -32.78
CA LYS A 32 -1.46 -13.28 -31.93
C LYS A 32 -1.92 -12.88 -30.53
N ARG A 33 -1.62 -13.74 -29.56
CA ARG A 33 -2.07 -13.61 -28.17
C ARG A 33 -1.03 -14.04 -27.14
N HIS A 34 0.08 -14.63 -27.58
CA HIS A 34 1.20 -15.03 -26.75
C HIS A 34 2.43 -14.18 -27.02
N PRO A 35 3.44 -14.20 -26.15
CA PRO A 35 4.58 -13.29 -26.24
C PRO A 35 5.45 -13.51 -27.48
N THR A 36 6.27 -12.52 -27.80
CA THR A 36 7.39 -12.60 -28.73
C THR A 36 8.65 -12.38 -27.91
N VAL A 37 9.52 -13.37 -27.85
CA VAL A 37 10.77 -13.34 -27.09
C VAL A 37 11.92 -13.10 -28.06
N GLY A 38 12.67 -12.03 -27.84
CA GLY A 38 13.86 -11.67 -28.62
C GLY A 38 15.05 -12.61 -28.39
N ASN A 39 16.16 -12.33 -29.08
CA ASN A 39 17.37 -13.14 -29.05
C ASN A 39 18.13 -12.99 -27.73
N GLY A 40 18.81 -14.03 -27.24
CA GLY A 40 19.66 -13.96 -26.04
C GLY A 40 18.91 -13.65 -24.75
N VAL A 41 17.59 -13.83 -24.73
CA VAL A 41 16.75 -13.54 -23.56
C VAL A 41 16.88 -14.67 -22.54
N VAL A 42 16.92 -14.31 -21.26
CA VAL A 42 16.88 -15.29 -20.14
C VAL A 42 15.60 -15.11 -19.36
N VAL A 43 14.83 -16.18 -19.19
CA VAL A 43 13.56 -16.17 -18.44
C VAL A 43 13.68 -17.07 -17.22
N GLY A 44 13.80 -16.46 -16.05
CA GLY A 44 14.03 -17.13 -14.76
C GLY A 44 12.91 -18.08 -14.33
N ALA A 45 13.25 -18.97 -13.39
CA ALA A 45 12.35 -20.04 -12.96
C ALA A 45 11.00 -19.49 -12.45
N GLY A 46 9.91 -20.12 -12.86
CA GLY A 46 8.55 -19.73 -12.46
C GLY A 46 8.08 -18.36 -12.99
N ALA A 47 8.81 -17.71 -13.89
CA ALA A 47 8.36 -16.46 -14.47
C ALA A 47 7.19 -16.68 -15.44
N ILE A 48 6.24 -15.74 -15.41
CA ILE A 48 5.00 -15.80 -16.20
C ILE A 48 4.97 -14.55 -17.09
N VAL A 49 4.89 -14.75 -18.41
CA VAL A 49 4.78 -13.70 -19.41
C VAL A 49 3.46 -13.87 -20.14
N LEU A 50 2.58 -12.86 -20.05
CA LEU A 50 1.20 -12.98 -20.52
C LEU A 50 0.86 -11.94 -21.58
N GLY A 51 0.35 -12.41 -22.71
CA GLY A 51 -0.26 -11.59 -23.75
C GLY A 51 0.63 -11.39 -24.99
N PRO A 52 0.12 -10.67 -26.00
CA PRO A 52 0.85 -10.40 -27.24
C PRO A 52 1.87 -9.25 -27.04
N LEU A 53 2.83 -9.46 -26.15
CA LEU A 53 3.88 -8.50 -25.82
C LEU A 53 5.24 -8.93 -26.39
N ASN A 54 6.16 -7.99 -26.52
CA ASN A 54 7.51 -8.20 -26.99
C ASN A 54 8.51 -8.11 -25.84
N ILE A 55 9.39 -9.11 -25.74
CA ILE A 55 10.59 -9.06 -24.89
C ILE A 55 11.77 -8.77 -25.80
N GLY A 56 12.38 -7.60 -25.66
CA GLY A 56 13.52 -7.20 -26.47
C GLY A 56 14.77 -8.04 -26.21
N ASP A 57 15.64 -8.10 -27.22
CA ASP A 57 16.87 -8.88 -27.24
C ASP A 57 17.77 -8.64 -26.01
N GLY A 58 18.43 -9.69 -25.53
CA GLY A 58 19.37 -9.64 -24.40
C GLY A 58 18.73 -9.28 -23.05
N SER A 59 17.40 -9.29 -22.95
CA SER A 59 16.69 -9.00 -21.71
C SER A 59 16.67 -10.19 -20.76
N ARG A 60 16.50 -9.91 -19.46
CA ARG A 60 16.45 -10.90 -18.39
C ARG A 60 15.17 -10.74 -17.60
N ILE A 61 14.37 -11.78 -17.50
CA ILE A 61 13.17 -11.84 -16.67
C ILE A 61 13.54 -12.58 -15.39
N GLY A 62 13.34 -11.93 -14.23
CA GLY A 62 13.63 -12.51 -12.93
C GLY A 62 12.72 -13.69 -12.60
N ALA A 63 13.21 -14.60 -11.76
CA ALA A 63 12.42 -15.72 -11.25
C ALA A 63 11.12 -15.23 -10.58
N GLY A 64 10.03 -15.96 -10.78
CA GLY A 64 8.70 -15.65 -10.22
C GLY A 64 8.07 -14.34 -10.70
N SER A 65 8.63 -13.65 -11.70
CA SER A 65 8.11 -12.36 -12.15
C SER A 65 6.90 -12.53 -13.08
N VAL A 66 5.96 -11.58 -13.04
CA VAL A 66 4.78 -11.57 -13.92
C VAL A 66 4.85 -10.40 -14.89
N VAL A 67 5.10 -10.67 -16.17
CA VAL A 67 5.29 -9.65 -17.21
C VAL A 67 4.02 -9.50 -18.05
N ILE A 68 3.47 -8.29 -18.04
CA ILE A 68 2.20 -7.94 -18.72
C ILE A 68 2.35 -6.70 -19.64
N LYS A 69 3.58 -6.23 -19.86
CA LYS A 69 3.92 -5.10 -20.73
C LYS A 69 5.18 -5.41 -21.52
N ASP A 70 5.33 -4.73 -22.66
CA ASP A 70 6.54 -4.83 -23.49
C ASP A 70 7.81 -4.51 -22.69
N VAL A 71 8.88 -5.23 -23.01
CA VAL A 71 10.19 -5.09 -22.41
C VAL A 71 11.17 -4.62 -23.47
N ILE A 72 11.79 -3.47 -23.23
CA ILE A 72 12.79 -2.89 -24.14
C ILE A 72 14.07 -3.78 -24.13
N PRO A 73 14.83 -3.90 -25.24
CA PRO A 73 16.06 -4.69 -25.27
C PRO A 73 17.07 -4.37 -24.16
N HIS A 74 17.86 -5.38 -23.80
CA HIS A 74 18.90 -5.37 -22.76
C HIS A 74 18.39 -4.95 -21.38
N SER A 75 17.13 -5.25 -21.07
CA SER A 75 16.51 -4.85 -19.80
C SER A 75 16.43 -6.02 -18.81
N THR A 76 16.43 -5.72 -17.51
CA THR A 76 16.12 -6.70 -16.46
C THR A 76 14.77 -6.37 -15.85
N VAL A 77 13.84 -7.33 -15.83
CA VAL A 77 12.48 -7.18 -15.28
C VAL A 77 12.32 -8.07 -14.07
N VAL A 78 11.78 -7.53 -12.98
CA VAL A 78 11.51 -8.28 -11.75
C VAL A 78 10.18 -7.88 -11.11
N GLY A 79 9.58 -8.80 -10.34
CA GLY A 79 8.43 -8.53 -9.48
C GLY A 79 7.06 -8.86 -10.07
N ILE A 80 6.02 -8.60 -9.29
CA ILE A 80 4.61 -8.83 -9.64
C ILE A 80 3.81 -7.55 -9.30
N PRO A 81 3.32 -6.79 -10.29
CA PRO A 81 3.63 -6.91 -11.72
C PRO A 81 5.10 -6.54 -12.00
N GLY A 82 5.67 -7.16 -13.04
CA GLY A 82 7.06 -7.00 -13.44
C GLY A 82 7.39 -5.57 -13.84
N LYS A 83 8.48 -5.03 -13.30
CA LYS A 83 9.01 -3.70 -13.62
C LYS A 83 10.46 -3.80 -14.10
N VAL A 84 10.81 -2.97 -15.08
CA VAL A 84 12.20 -2.83 -15.55
C VAL A 84 13.04 -2.17 -14.45
N VAL A 85 14.11 -2.83 -14.01
CA VAL A 85 15.03 -2.36 -12.97
C VAL A 85 16.43 -2.05 -13.49
N ARG A 86 16.82 -2.61 -14.63
CA ARG A 86 18.10 -2.34 -15.31
C ARG A 86 17.90 -2.29 -16.81
N GLN A 87 18.72 -1.51 -17.50
CA GLN A 87 18.75 -1.40 -18.95
C GLN A 87 20.21 -1.22 -19.37
N ARG A 88 20.70 -2.08 -20.28
CA ARG A 88 22.09 -2.13 -20.73
C ARG A 88 23.11 -2.17 -19.57
N GLY A 89 22.82 -2.95 -18.53
CA GLY A 89 23.69 -3.11 -17.36
C GLY A 89 23.63 -1.96 -16.35
N VAL A 90 23.22 -0.77 -16.79
CA VAL A 90 22.94 0.39 -15.94
C VAL A 90 21.63 0.14 -15.20
N LYS A 91 21.58 0.44 -13.90
CA LYS A 91 20.29 0.47 -13.19
C LYS A 91 19.43 1.52 -13.90
N VAL A 92 18.20 1.18 -14.29
CA VAL A 92 17.25 2.21 -14.70
C VAL A 92 16.88 2.94 -13.42
N GLN A 93 17.69 3.93 -13.07
CA GLN A 93 17.14 5.11 -12.44
C GLN A 93 16.19 5.65 -13.50
N LYS A 94 14.88 5.65 -13.20
CA LYS A 94 14.05 6.76 -13.70
C LYS A 94 14.93 8.00 -13.54
N VAL A 95 15.06 8.84 -14.57
CA VAL A 95 15.70 10.15 -14.42
C VAL A 95 15.06 10.79 -13.19
N LEU A 96 15.79 10.68 -12.09
CA LEU A 96 15.52 11.28 -10.82
C LEU A 96 16.58 12.35 -10.85
N ASP A 97 16.24 13.55 -11.30
CA ASP A 97 17.06 14.72 -11.01
C ASP A 97 17.45 14.62 -9.54
N HIS A 98 18.74 14.38 -9.26
CA HIS A 98 19.24 14.19 -7.89
C HIS A 98 19.07 15.45 -7.03
N ALA A 99 18.68 16.57 -7.65
CA ALA A 99 18.31 17.80 -6.98
C ALA A 99 16.79 17.97 -6.75
N ALA A 100 15.92 17.11 -7.28
CA ALA A 100 14.50 17.42 -7.35
C ALA A 100 13.51 16.24 -7.31
N LEU A 101 13.83 15.06 -6.76
CA LEU A 101 12.81 14.01 -6.55
C LEU A 101 12.84 13.40 -5.14
N PRO A 102 11.72 13.51 -4.38
CA PRO A 102 11.55 12.89 -3.08
C PRO A 102 11.36 11.38 -3.28
N ASP A 103 11.95 10.57 -2.42
CA ASP A 103 11.90 9.11 -2.55
C ASP A 103 10.43 8.62 -2.59
N PRO A 104 10.09 7.64 -3.45
CA PRO A 104 8.74 7.13 -3.60
C PRO A 104 8.13 6.61 -2.29
N PHE A 105 8.99 6.20 -1.35
CA PHE A 105 8.64 5.95 0.03
C PHE A 105 8.73 7.20 0.88
N THR A 106 9.70 8.10 0.70
CA THR A 106 9.77 9.39 1.42
C THR A 106 8.45 10.15 1.35
N ARG A 107 7.83 10.33 0.17
CA ARG A 107 6.54 11.05 0.12
C ARG A 107 5.45 10.31 0.90
N SER A 108 5.44 8.98 0.87
CA SER A 108 4.51 8.22 1.70
C SER A 108 4.87 8.29 3.19
N HIS A 109 6.17 8.29 3.53
CA HIS A 109 6.71 8.40 4.89
C HIS A 109 6.36 9.76 5.46
N GLU A 110 6.65 10.86 4.76
CA GLU A 110 6.30 12.22 5.13
C GLU A 110 4.78 12.37 5.32
N ILE A 111 3.96 11.79 4.43
CA ILE A 111 2.50 11.80 4.59
C ILE A 111 2.08 10.97 5.80
N PHE A 112 2.72 9.83 6.05
CA PHE A 112 2.44 8.99 7.21
C PHE A 112 2.91 9.65 8.51
N GLU A 113 4.09 10.25 8.56
CA GLU A 113 4.64 11.02 9.67
C GLU A 113 3.75 12.21 9.99
N TYR A 114 3.34 12.99 8.98
CA TYR A 114 2.39 14.08 9.14
C TYR A 114 1.04 13.60 9.70
N LYS A 115 0.52 12.47 9.20
CA LYS A 115 -0.73 11.90 9.72
C LYS A 115 -0.56 11.38 11.14
N ILE A 116 0.57 10.75 11.47
CA ILE A 116 0.88 10.26 12.82
C ILE A 116 0.95 11.45 13.78
N GLU A 117 1.73 12.48 13.47
CA GLU A 117 1.85 13.67 14.32
C GLU A 117 0.50 14.39 14.50
N LYS A 118 -0.30 14.48 13.43
CA LYS A 118 -1.64 15.06 13.50
C LYS A 118 -2.57 14.24 14.41
N LEU A 119 -2.59 12.92 14.25
CA LEU A 119 -3.42 12.03 15.06
C LEU A 119 -2.98 12.04 16.53
N GLU A 120 -1.67 12.11 16.80
CA GLU A 120 -1.13 12.22 18.15
C GLU A 120 -1.60 13.51 18.85
N LYS A 121 -1.55 14.66 18.14
CA LYS A 121 -2.07 15.94 18.65
C LYS A 121 -3.58 15.89 18.89
N GLU A 122 -4.35 15.31 17.96
CA GLU A 122 -5.80 15.14 18.14
C GLU A 122 -6.10 14.28 19.37
N ILE A 123 -5.37 13.18 19.57
CA ILE A 123 -5.50 12.31 20.75
C ILE A 123 -5.14 13.07 22.03
N GLU A 124 -4.09 13.88 22.03
CA GLU A 124 -3.67 14.67 23.19
C GLU A 124 -4.73 15.70 23.59
N ILE A 125 -5.30 16.41 22.61
CA ILE A 125 -6.40 17.35 22.82
C ILE A 125 -7.65 16.62 23.36
N LEU A 126 -8.02 15.50 22.75
CA LEU A 126 -9.17 14.69 23.20
C LEU A 126 -8.97 14.21 24.63
N LYS A 127 -7.77 13.74 24.99
CA LYS A 127 -7.43 13.33 26.36
C LYS A 127 -7.53 14.50 27.34
N ALA A 128 -7.00 15.67 26.98
CA ALA A 128 -7.08 16.87 27.82
C ALA A 128 -8.52 17.30 28.06
N LEU A 129 -9.35 17.36 27.00
CA LEU A 129 -10.78 17.67 27.11
C LEU A 129 -11.53 16.67 27.98
N LEU A 130 -11.20 15.37 27.88
CA LEU A 130 -11.83 14.32 28.67
C LEU A 130 -11.47 14.44 30.15
N VAL A 131 -10.22 14.81 30.47
CA VAL A 131 -9.79 15.12 31.85
C VAL A 131 -10.51 16.36 32.36
N SER A 132 -10.54 17.46 31.61
CA SER A 132 -11.24 18.69 32.01
C SER A 132 -12.74 18.46 32.23
N ASN A 133 -13.40 17.70 31.36
CA ASN A 133 -14.81 17.34 31.53
C ASN A 133 -15.03 16.50 32.80
N ASN A 134 -14.17 15.53 33.10
CA ASN A 134 -14.28 14.76 34.33
C ASN A 134 -14.07 15.61 35.59
N VAL A 135 -13.16 16.59 35.55
CA VAL A 135 -12.95 17.53 36.67
C VAL A 135 -14.18 18.40 36.88
N LEU A 136 -14.71 19.02 35.81
CA LEU A 136 -15.91 19.85 35.88
C LEU A 136 -17.13 19.06 36.38
N LEU A 137 -17.31 17.83 35.89
CA LEU A 137 -18.40 16.97 36.32
C LEU A 137 -18.30 16.63 37.81
N ASN A 138 -17.09 16.36 38.32
CA ASN A 138 -16.88 16.11 39.73
C ASN A 138 -17.16 17.35 40.60
N GLU A 139 -16.78 18.54 40.14
CA GLU A 139 -17.09 19.80 40.84
C GLU A 139 -18.60 20.07 40.90
N GLU A 140 -19.34 19.78 39.83
CA GLU A 140 -20.81 19.92 39.81
C GLU A 140 -21.51 18.90 40.72
N ILE A 141 -21.02 17.66 40.74
CA ILE A 141 -21.51 16.62 41.67
C ILE A 141 -21.29 17.09 43.11
N GLN A 142 -20.09 17.57 43.44
CA GLN A 142 -19.78 18.02 44.79
C GLN A 142 -20.62 19.22 45.24
N LYS A 143 -20.84 20.21 44.36
CA LYS A 143 -21.76 21.33 44.64
C LYS A 143 -23.20 20.85 44.87
N SER A 144 -23.65 19.87 44.11
CA SER A 144 -24.99 19.30 44.27
C SER A 144 -25.13 18.53 45.58
N GLU A 145 -24.11 17.75 45.96
CA GLU A 145 -24.06 17.05 47.26
C GLU A 145 -24.06 18.03 48.44
N GLU A 146 -23.29 19.11 48.37
CA GLU A 146 -23.27 20.18 49.38
C GLU A 146 -24.65 20.86 49.51
N HIS A 147 -25.32 21.12 48.39
CA HIS A 147 -26.66 21.72 48.38
C HIS A 147 -27.70 20.78 49.01
N ILE A 148 -27.67 19.49 48.68
CA ILE A 148 -28.53 18.47 49.29
C ILE A 148 -28.27 18.38 50.80
N HIS A 149 -27.01 18.42 51.23
CA HIS A 149 -26.65 18.43 52.65
C HIS A 149 -27.17 19.68 53.36
N MET A 150 -27.13 20.85 52.72
CA MET A 150 -27.68 22.09 53.27
C MET A 150 -29.20 22.02 53.42
N LEU A 151 -29.91 21.48 52.42
CA LEU A 151 -31.35 21.23 52.45
C LEU A 151 -31.75 20.24 53.55
N SER A 152 -30.92 19.24 53.83
CA SER A 152 -31.17 18.27 54.92
C SER A 152 -31.04 18.88 56.34
N LYS A 153 -30.38 20.03 56.46
CA LYS A 153 -30.17 20.77 57.72
C LYS A 153 -31.14 21.93 57.91
N LEU A 154 -31.98 22.23 56.92
CA LEU A 154 -33.06 23.18 57.10
C LEU A 154 -34.04 22.59 58.13
N PRO A 155 -34.43 23.38 59.15
CA PRO A 155 -35.44 22.93 60.09
C PRO A 155 -36.69 22.55 59.30
N PRO A 156 -37.41 21.48 59.67
CA PRO A 156 -38.67 21.16 59.03
C PRO A 156 -39.56 22.40 59.09
N ASP A 157 -40.16 22.78 57.95
CA ASP A 157 -41.17 23.84 57.93
C ASP A 157 -42.17 23.51 59.03
N GLU A 158 -42.19 24.33 60.09
CA GLU A 158 -43.19 24.21 61.13
C GLU A 158 -44.55 24.32 60.42
N PRO A 159 -45.43 23.31 60.55
CA PRO A 159 -46.77 23.46 60.04
C PRO A 159 -47.33 24.70 60.72
N LYS A 160 -47.76 25.70 59.93
CA LYS A 160 -48.60 26.78 60.44
C LYS A 160 -49.76 26.09 61.14
N SER A 161 -49.73 26.09 62.46
CA SER A 161 -50.83 25.57 63.25
C SER A 161 -52.00 26.46 62.95
N ASP A 162 -53.00 25.89 62.27
CA ASP A 162 -54.36 26.36 62.34
C ASP A 162 -54.72 26.50 63.83
N ALA A 163 -54.86 27.74 64.29
CA ALA A 163 -55.40 28.05 65.59
C ALA A 163 -56.35 29.25 65.43
N GLU A 164 -57.64 28.88 65.47
CA GLU A 164 -58.87 29.67 65.66
C GLU A 164 -59.49 30.38 64.44
#